data_AF-A0A820I7I9-F1
#
_entry.id   AF-A0A820I7I9-F1
#
_cell.length_a   1.000
_cell.length_b   1.000
_cell.length_c   1.000
_cell.angle_alpha   90.00
_cell.angle_beta   90.00
_cell.angle_gamma   90.00
#
_symmetry.space_group_name_H-M   'P 1'
#
loop_
_entity.id
_entity.type
_entity.pdbx_description
1 polymer ?
#
loop_
_entity_poly.entity_id
_entity_poly.type
_entity_poly.pdbx_seq_one_letter_code
_entity_poly.pdbx_strand_id
1 'polypeptide(L)'
;LYEKSFETPFLQATGKYYREEGDRCLNKLDCIQYMKKILLLIDDEEFRSRKFLNSTSYSKVYHECLQRLVCDHYDTLKNQCTELIIREDLDALRNMYKLLKPTHIGITYMVEQLQEHMSRTGHERIQTLPGDNLSTTFVDTLLEIHTKYTDIIRQTFANDSEFISALDKACANIINMKNENRLPSKAPELLAHYCDSLLRKSSKTTSESELEEKLLKTIIIFNYLDDKDYFQRVSYTYI
;
A
#
# COMPACT_ATOMS: atom_id res chain seq x y z
N LEU A 1 -15.74 38.03 19.71
CA LEU A 1 -17.17 37.81 20.02
C LEU A 1 -17.68 36.53 19.37
N TYR A 2 -17.56 36.38 18.04
CA TYR A 2 -17.94 35.16 17.30
C TYR A 2 -17.39 33.85 17.89
N GLU A 3 -16.08 33.76 18.13
CA GLU A 3 -15.46 32.53 18.64
C GLU A 3 -16.04 32.09 20.00
N LYS A 4 -16.08 33.01 20.96
CA LYS A 4 -16.54 32.73 22.34
C LYS A 4 -18.05 32.52 22.44
N SER A 5 -18.83 33.28 21.67
CA SER A 5 -20.30 33.30 21.81
C SER A 5 -21.02 32.30 20.91
N PHE A 6 -20.40 31.86 19.82
CA PHE A 6 -21.03 30.97 18.85
C PHE A 6 -20.17 29.76 18.51
N GLU A 7 -18.91 29.95 18.09
CA GLU A 7 -18.07 28.85 17.58
C GLU A 7 -17.82 27.77 18.63
N THR A 8 -17.42 28.13 19.85
CA THR A 8 -17.16 27.15 20.90
C THR A 8 -18.39 26.32 21.27
N PRO A 9 -19.56 26.91 21.59
CA PRO A 9 -20.79 26.13 21.81
C PRO A 9 -21.20 25.29 20.60
N PHE A 10 -21.03 25.81 19.39
CA PHE A 10 -21.35 25.10 18.15
C PHE A 10 -20.48 23.86 17.97
N LEU A 11 -19.15 23.95 18.17
CA LEU A 11 -18.23 22.83 18.09
C LEU A 11 -18.56 21.75 19.15
N GLN A 12 -18.90 22.16 20.38
CA GLN A 12 -19.31 21.22 21.42
C GLN A 12 -20.60 20.46 21.06
N ALA A 13 -21.60 21.16 20.53
CA ALA A 13 -22.84 20.54 20.08
C ALA A 13 -22.60 19.60 18.89
N THR A 14 -21.75 20.02 17.95
CA THR A 14 -21.34 19.22 16.77
C THR A 14 -20.63 17.94 17.19
N GLY A 15 -19.67 18.04 18.12
CA GLY A 15 -18.95 16.89 18.66
C GLY A 15 -19.87 15.90 19.38
N LYS A 16 -20.83 16.40 20.18
CA LYS A 16 -21.83 15.54 20.82
C LYS A 16 -22.69 14.81 19.79
N TYR A 17 -23.21 15.54 18.80
CA TYR A 17 -24.03 14.96 17.74
C TYR A 17 -23.28 13.87 16.96
N TYR A 18 -22.08 14.15 16.49
CA TYR A 18 -21.33 13.18 15.67
C TYR A 18 -20.80 11.99 16.47
N ARG A 19 -20.58 12.13 17.79
CA ARG A 19 -20.32 10.96 18.64
C ARG A 19 -21.53 10.02 18.69
N GLU A 20 -22.71 10.56 19.01
CA GLU A 20 -23.96 9.78 19.07
C GLU A 20 -24.31 9.17 17.70
N GLU A 21 -24.02 9.90 16.61
CA GLU A 21 -24.19 9.41 15.23
C GLU A 21 -23.23 8.26 14.91
N GLY A 22 -21.95 8.39 15.26
CA GLY A 22 -20.93 7.34 15.08
C GLY A 22 -21.32 6.05 15.78
N ASP A 23 -21.65 6.14 17.07
CA ASP A 23 -22.13 5.01 17.88
C ASP A 23 -23.39 4.37 17.25
N ARG A 24 -24.34 5.19 16.80
CA ARG A 24 -25.57 4.69 16.17
C ARG A 24 -25.30 3.96 14.85
N CYS A 25 -24.34 4.46 14.06
CA CYS A 25 -23.95 3.83 12.81
C CYS A 25 -23.27 2.48 13.06
N LEU A 26 -22.32 2.41 14.01
CA LEU A 26 -21.64 1.15 14.35
C LEU A 26 -22.59 0.06 14.86
N ASN A 27 -23.65 0.46 15.58
CA ASN A 27 -24.66 -0.49 16.07
C ASN A 27 -25.57 -1.06 14.96
N LYS A 28 -25.59 -0.45 13.76
CA LYS A 28 -26.52 -0.80 12.68
C LYS A 28 -25.85 -1.27 11.40
N LEU A 29 -24.60 -0.89 11.18
CA LEU A 29 -23.88 -1.07 9.92
C LEU A 29 -22.65 -1.94 10.14
N ASP A 30 -22.27 -2.69 9.11
CA ASP A 30 -20.94 -3.28 9.08
C ASP A 30 -19.86 -2.20 8.87
N CYS A 31 -18.59 -2.58 9.05
CA CYS A 31 -17.47 -1.63 8.95
C CYS A 31 -17.35 -0.98 7.56
N ILE A 32 -17.68 -1.69 6.47
CA ILE A 32 -17.55 -1.16 5.11
C ILE A 32 -18.66 -0.12 4.84
N GLN A 33 -19.89 -0.43 5.25
CA GLN A 33 -21.03 0.47 5.20
C GLN A 33 -20.82 1.69 6.09
N TYR A 34 -20.25 1.50 7.28
CA TYR A 34 -19.86 2.56 8.21
C TYR A 34 -18.89 3.55 7.56
N MET A 35 -17.80 3.06 6.94
CA MET A 35 -16.82 3.92 6.26
C MET A 35 -17.47 4.74 5.14
N LYS A 36 -18.31 4.13 4.30
CA LYS A 36 -19.04 4.84 3.24
C LYS A 36 -19.97 5.92 3.82
N LYS A 37 -20.67 5.62 4.90
CA LYS A 37 -21.58 6.55 5.56
C LYS A 37 -20.84 7.75 6.15
N ILE A 38 -19.69 7.54 6.77
CA ILE A 38 -18.91 8.63 7.38
C ILE A 38 -18.30 9.55 6.35
N LEU A 39 -17.78 9.01 5.25
CA LEU A 39 -17.27 9.86 4.16
C LEU A 39 -18.36 10.84 3.69
N LEU A 40 -19.58 10.35 3.49
CA LEU A 40 -20.72 11.20 3.15
C LEU A 40 -21.04 12.24 4.24
N LEU A 41 -21.04 11.85 5.51
CA LEU A 41 -21.32 12.79 6.61
C LEU A 41 -20.26 13.89 6.72
N ILE A 42 -18.98 13.56 6.53
CA ILE A 42 -17.87 14.52 6.56
C ILE A 42 -17.98 15.49 5.37
N ASP A 43 -18.24 14.98 4.16
CA ASP A 43 -18.40 15.80 2.96
C ASP A 43 -19.63 16.75 3.09
N ASP A 44 -20.74 16.23 3.59
CA ASP A 44 -21.96 17.02 3.84
C ASP A 44 -21.71 18.12 4.89
N GLU A 45 -20.97 17.81 5.97
CA GLU A 45 -20.64 18.79 7.00
C GLU A 45 -19.67 19.86 6.49
N GLU A 46 -18.72 19.49 5.65
CA GLU A 46 -17.81 20.44 5.02
C GLU A 46 -18.58 21.42 4.13
N PHE A 47 -19.49 20.90 3.30
CA PHE A 47 -20.35 21.73 2.46
C PHE A 47 -21.25 22.66 3.30
N ARG A 48 -21.85 22.12 4.37
CA ARG A 48 -22.70 22.89 5.28
C ARG A 48 -21.89 23.98 6.00
N SER A 49 -20.69 23.66 6.46
CA SER A 49 -19.78 24.60 7.11
C SER A 49 -19.45 25.76 6.18
N ARG A 50 -19.10 25.48 4.92
CA ARG A 50 -18.78 26.51 3.91
C ARG A 50 -19.96 27.42 3.56
N LYS A 51 -21.19 26.92 3.71
CA LYS A 51 -22.41 27.67 3.41
C LYS A 51 -22.83 28.61 4.55
N PHE A 52 -22.59 28.23 5.81
CA PHE A 52 -23.21 28.90 6.96
C PHE A 52 -22.22 29.46 8.00
N LEU A 53 -20.96 29.02 8.01
CA LEU A 53 -19.99 29.40 9.05
C LEU A 53 -18.94 30.38 8.52
N ASN A 54 -18.19 30.98 9.43
CA ASN A 54 -16.99 31.72 9.07
C ASN A 54 -15.88 30.76 8.62
N SER A 55 -15.04 31.18 7.67
CA SER A 55 -13.93 30.38 7.14
C SER A 55 -12.92 29.92 8.18
N THR A 56 -12.77 30.65 9.29
CA THR A 56 -11.91 30.24 10.41
C THR A 56 -12.41 29.00 11.15
N SER A 57 -13.70 28.67 11.02
CA SER A 57 -14.32 27.51 11.67
C SER A 57 -14.24 26.23 10.86
N TYR A 58 -14.02 26.29 9.54
CA TYR A 58 -14.14 25.12 8.63
C TYR A 58 -13.23 23.97 9.06
N SER A 59 -11.94 24.24 9.26
CA SER A 59 -10.98 23.23 9.69
C SER A 59 -11.29 22.70 11.09
N LYS A 60 -11.76 23.55 12.03
CA LYS A 60 -12.11 23.13 13.39
C LYS A 60 -13.29 22.16 13.39
N VAL A 61 -14.32 22.44 12.58
CA VAL A 61 -15.50 21.56 12.43
C VAL A 61 -15.08 20.24 11.78
N TYR A 62 -14.28 20.29 10.71
CA TYR A 62 -13.76 19.10 10.05
C TYR A 62 -12.98 18.19 11.02
N HIS A 63 -12.08 18.76 11.83
CA HIS A 63 -11.31 18.01 12.81
C HIS A 63 -12.17 17.43 13.93
N GLU A 64 -13.20 18.15 14.40
CA GLU A 64 -14.13 17.59 15.39
C GLU A 64 -14.91 16.40 14.80
N CYS A 65 -15.38 16.49 13.55
CA CYS A 65 -16.05 15.38 12.88
C CYS A 65 -15.13 14.17 12.68
N LEU A 66 -13.90 14.41 12.20
CA LEU A 66 -12.89 13.37 12.05
C LEU A 66 -12.58 12.69 13.39
N GLN A 67 -12.42 13.47 14.45
CA GLN A 67 -12.16 12.95 15.79
C GLN A 67 -13.30 12.01 16.25
N ARG A 68 -14.55 12.45 16.13
CA ARG A 68 -15.70 11.67 16.62
C ARG A 68 -16.05 10.47 15.76
N LEU A 69 -15.96 10.60 14.44
CA LEU A 69 -16.41 9.56 13.51
C LEU A 69 -15.29 8.56 13.17
N VAL A 70 -14.02 8.99 13.21
CA VAL A 70 -12.88 8.17 12.78
C VAL A 70 -11.99 7.81 13.96
N CYS A 71 -11.44 8.81 14.67
CA CYS A 71 -10.44 8.56 15.71
C CYS A 71 -11.02 7.82 16.93
N ASP A 72 -12.19 8.24 17.42
CA ASP A 72 -12.86 7.62 18.57
C ASP A 72 -13.26 6.14 18.27
N HIS A 73 -13.31 5.75 16.99
CA HIS A 73 -13.66 4.40 16.51
C HIS A 73 -12.52 3.71 15.76
N TYR A 74 -11.28 4.16 15.99
CA TYR A 74 -10.11 3.70 15.25
C TYR A 74 -9.90 2.19 15.36
N ASP A 75 -10.08 1.59 16.54
CA ASP A 75 -9.85 0.15 16.73
C ASP A 75 -10.76 -0.72 15.86
N THR A 76 -12.01 -0.30 15.61
CA THR A 76 -12.92 -1.00 14.71
C THR A 76 -12.41 -0.96 13.27
N LEU A 77 -11.96 0.20 12.80
CA LEU A 77 -11.38 0.35 11.45
C LEU A 77 -10.08 -0.44 11.31
N LYS A 78 -9.22 -0.35 12.33
CA LYS A 78 -7.94 -1.03 12.43
C LYS A 78 -8.10 -2.55 12.30
N ASN A 79 -9.01 -3.14 13.08
CA ASN A 79 -9.25 -4.59 13.07
C ASN A 79 -9.74 -5.10 11.70
N GLN A 80 -10.46 -4.27 10.94
CA GLN A 80 -10.95 -4.62 9.61
C GLN A 80 -9.87 -4.51 8.53
N CYS A 81 -8.83 -3.69 8.74
CA CYS A 81 -7.81 -3.38 7.73
C CYS A 81 -7.11 -4.62 7.18
N THR A 82 -6.61 -5.50 8.06
CA THR A 82 -5.89 -6.72 7.68
C THR A 82 -6.76 -7.65 6.81
N GLU A 83 -8.04 -7.80 7.16
CA GLU A 83 -8.97 -8.63 6.40
C GLU A 83 -9.22 -8.05 4.99
N LEU A 84 -9.38 -6.73 4.86
CA LEU A 84 -9.58 -6.08 3.58
C LEU A 84 -8.35 -6.19 2.67
N ILE A 85 -7.15 -6.12 3.24
CA ILE A 85 -5.90 -6.34 2.50
C ILE A 85 -5.82 -7.77 2.00
N ILE A 86 -6.10 -8.77 2.84
CA ILE A 86 -6.06 -10.18 2.46
C ILE A 86 -7.11 -10.52 1.39
N ARG A 87 -8.30 -9.93 1.49
CA ARG A 87 -9.38 -10.12 0.50
C ARG A 87 -9.20 -9.28 -0.77
N GLU A 88 -8.21 -8.39 -0.78
CA GLU A 88 -7.94 -7.43 -1.87
C GLU A 88 -9.17 -6.58 -2.23
N ASP A 89 -9.97 -6.19 -1.24
CA ASP A 89 -11.14 -5.31 -1.45
C ASP A 89 -10.68 -3.85 -1.63
N LEU A 90 -10.33 -3.50 -2.87
CA LEU A 90 -9.75 -2.21 -3.23
C LEU A 90 -10.70 -1.03 -2.95
N ASP A 91 -12.01 -1.21 -3.12
CA ASP A 91 -12.98 -0.15 -2.88
C ASP A 91 -13.13 0.16 -1.39
N ALA A 92 -13.19 -0.87 -0.55
CA ALA A 92 -13.19 -0.69 0.90
C ALA A 92 -11.88 -0.08 1.40
N LEU A 93 -10.73 -0.55 0.89
CA LEU A 93 -9.40 0.01 1.23
C LEU A 93 -9.26 1.47 0.81
N ARG A 94 -9.81 1.87 -0.34
CA ARG A 94 -9.83 3.27 -0.79
C ARG A 94 -10.60 4.15 0.18
N ASN A 95 -11.75 3.67 0.67
CA ASN A 95 -12.55 4.41 1.66
C ASN A 95 -11.81 4.51 3.00
N MET A 96 -11.19 3.41 3.44
CA MET A 96 -10.36 3.40 4.65
C MET A 96 -9.17 4.36 4.54
N TYR A 97 -8.47 4.38 3.40
CA TYR A 97 -7.38 5.31 3.13
C TYR A 97 -7.84 6.77 3.24
N LYS A 98 -8.98 7.13 2.64
CA LYS A 98 -9.51 8.51 2.73
C LYS A 98 -9.80 8.93 4.17
N LEU A 99 -10.30 8.01 4.99
CA LEU A 99 -10.62 8.27 6.41
C LEU A 99 -9.38 8.33 7.29
N LEU A 100 -8.40 7.46 7.04
CA LEU A 100 -7.21 7.32 7.87
C LEU A 100 -6.05 8.21 7.44
N LYS A 101 -5.97 8.68 6.18
CA LYS A 101 -4.92 9.57 5.70
C LYS A 101 -4.77 10.86 6.53
N PRO A 102 -5.86 11.52 6.98
CA PRO A 102 -5.77 12.68 7.88
C PRO A 102 -5.27 12.33 9.29
N THR A 103 -5.23 11.05 9.67
CA THR A 103 -4.79 10.57 10.97
C THR A 103 -3.39 9.95 10.86
N HIS A 104 -2.38 10.57 11.48
CA HIS A 104 -1.01 10.06 11.38
C HIS A 104 -0.87 8.60 11.86
N ILE A 105 -1.60 8.21 12.90
CA ILE A 105 -1.52 6.84 13.44
C ILE A 105 -2.18 5.84 12.48
N GLY A 106 -3.30 6.21 11.86
CA GLY A 106 -4.04 5.32 10.98
C GLY A 106 -3.31 5.04 9.68
N ILE A 107 -2.69 6.06 9.07
CA ILE A 107 -1.95 5.87 7.82
C ILE A 107 -0.72 4.98 8.02
N THR A 108 0.05 5.19 9.09
CA THR A 108 1.22 4.37 9.42
C THR A 108 0.83 2.90 9.58
N TYR A 109 -0.27 2.61 10.27
CA TYR A 109 -0.74 1.25 10.44
C TYR A 109 -1.13 0.57 9.11
N MET A 110 -1.85 1.28 8.22
CA MET A 110 -2.21 0.72 6.90
C MET A 110 -0.97 0.39 6.07
N VAL A 111 0.03 1.27 6.10
CA VAL A 111 1.30 1.09 5.39
C VAL A 111 2.04 -0.15 5.91
N GLU A 112 2.14 -0.31 7.23
CA GLU A 112 2.75 -1.48 7.87
C GLU A 112 2.03 -2.78 7.50
N GLN A 113 0.70 -2.79 7.57
CA GLN A 113 -0.11 -3.98 7.24
C GLN A 113 0.02 -4.38 5.77
N LEU A 114 0.03 -3.40 4.85
CA LEU A 114 0.25 -3.70 3.44
C LEU A 114 1.68 -4.22 3.21
N GLN A 115 2.69 -3.61 3.83
CA GLN A 115 4.08 -4.07 3.73
C GLN A 115 4.23 -5.51 4.18
N GLU A 116 3.69 -5.85 5.35
CA GLU A 116 3.74 -7.19 5.91
C GLU A 116 3.03 -8.21 4.99
N HIS A 117 1.85 -7.85 4.47
CA HIS A 117 1.14 -8.69 3.52
C HIS A 117 1.93 -8.89 2.22
N MET A 118 2.49 -7.83 1.64
CA MET A 118 3.32 -7.90 0.42
C MET A 118 4.52 -8.81 0.62
N SER A 119 5.27 -8.62 1.71
CA SER A 119 6.40 -9.46 2.07
C SER A 119 5.96 -10.91 2.21
N ARG A 120 4.95 -11.22 3.04
CA ARG A 120 4.49 -12.60 3.27
C ARG A 120 4.08 -13.29 1.97
N THR A 121 3.19 -12.66 1.19
CA THR A 121 2.70 -13.20 -0.08
C THR A 121 3.85 -13.40 -1.08
N GLY A 122 4.83 -12.49 -1.08
CA GLY A 122 6.02 -12.62 -1.91
C GLY A 122 6.90 -13.82 -1.51
N HIS A 123 7.18 -14.00 -0.22
CA HIS A 123 7.96 -15.13 0.26
C HIS A 123 7.29 -16.47 -0.04
N GLU A 124 5.99 -16.58 0.21
CA GLU A 124 5.21 -17.79 -0.10
C GLU A 124 5.31 -18.13 -1.60
N ARG A 125 5.14 -17.13 -2.47
CA ARG A 125 5.29 -17.32 -3.92
C ARG A 125 6.68 -17.81 -4.30
N ILE A 126 7.74 -17.18 -3.79
CA ILE A 126 9.13 -17.57 -4.10
C ILE A 126 9.46 -18.97 -3.58
N GLN A 127 8.97 -19.37 -2.40
CA GLN A 127 9.21 -20.70 -1.82
C GLN A 127 8.51 -21.82 -2.60
N THR A 128 7.37 -21.52 -3.23
CA THR A 128 6.60 -22.51 -4.02
C THR A 128 7.07 -22.67 -5.47
N LEU A 129 8.14 -21.98 -5.88
CA LEU A 129 8.63 -22.05 -7.25
C LEU A 129 9.16 -23.44 -7.63
N PRO A 130 8.85 -23.94 -8.83
CA PRO A 130 9.38 -25.20 -9.34
C PRO A 130 10.89 -25.11 -9.59
N GLY A 131 11.59 -26.24 -9.49
CA GLY A 131 13.05 -26.31 -9.72
C GLY A 131 13.48 -26.12 -11.18
N ASP A 132 12.59 -26.36 -12.14
CA ASP A 132 12.87 -26.19 -13.56
C ASP A 132 12.74 -24.71 -13.97
N ASN A 133 13.72 -24.19 -14.71
CA ASN A 133 13.79 -22.77 -15.13
C ASN A 133 13.71 -21.76 -13.98
N LEU A 134 14.24 -22.14 -12.80
CA LEU A 134 14.16 -21.35 -11.57
C LEU A 134 14.52 -19.86 -11.74
N SER A 135 15.54 -19.53 -12.53
CA SER A 135 15.96 -18.15 -12.79
C SER A 135 14.89 -17.31 -13.48
N THR A 136 14.24 -17.88 -14.51
CA THR A 136 13.17 -17.22 -15.25
C THR A 136 11.93 -17.07 -14.37
N THR A 137 11.48 -18.17 -13.75
CA THR A 137 10.30 -18.14 -12.90
C THR A 137 10.47 -17.22 -11.69
N PHE A 138 11.69 -17.12 -11.14
CA PHE A 138 12.01 -16.20 -10.05
C PHE A 138 11.85 -14.73 -10.45
N VAL A 139 12.50 -14.31 -11.55
CA VAL A 139 12.44 -12.91 -12.00
C VAL A 139 11.02 -12.53 -12.45
N ASP A 140 10.35 -13.42 -13.20
CA ASP A 140 8.97 -13.19 -13.65
C ASP A 140 8.01 -13.05 -12.46
N THR A 141 8.14 -13.91 -11.44
CA THR A 141 7.31 -13.83 -10.22
C THR A 141 7.52 -12.52 -9.46
N LEU A 142 8.76 -12.05 -9.34
CA LEU A 142 9.06 -10.77 -8.69
C LEU A 142 8.48 -9.57 -9.47
N LEU A 143 8.57 -9.61 -10.80
CA LEU A 143 7.98 -8.59 -11.65
C LEU A 143 6.46 -8.57 -11.53
N GLU A 144 5.81 -9.74 -11.51
CA GLU A 144 4.37 -9.85 -11.27
C GLU A 144 3.96 -9.24 -9.93
N ILE A 145 4.68 -9.56 -8.85
CA ILE A 145 4.42 -9.00 -7.51
C ILE A 145 4.56 -7.48 -7.55
N HIS A 146 5.67 -6.97 -8.07
CA HIS A 146 5.93 -5.53 -8.16
C HIS A 146 4.84 -4.81 -8.97
N THR A 147 4.51 -5.30 -10.17
CA THR A 147 3.47 -4.71 -11.02
C THR A 147 2.11 -4.75 -10.34
N LYS A 148 1.71 -5.88 -9.74
CA LYS A 148 0.44 -6.03 -9.03
C LYS A 148 0.29 -4.99 -7.93
N TYR A 149 1.27 -4.86 -7.04
CA TYR A 149 1.16 -3.93 -5.92
C TYR A 149 1.36 -2.47 -6.34
N THR A 150 2.14 -2.20 -7.38
CA THR A 150 2.18 -0.87 -8.01
C THR A 150 0.78 -0.45 -8.49
N ASP A 151 0.05 -1.36 -9.13
CA ASP A 151 -1.32 -1.11 -9.58
C ASP A 151 -2.29 -0.92 -8.42
N ILE A 152 -2.21 -1.75 -7.38
CA ILE A 152 -3.03 -1.60 -6.16
C ILE A 152 -2.78 -0.23 -5.52
N ILE A 153 -1.51 0.20 -5.38
CA ILE A 153 -1.14 1.49 -4.79
C ILE A 153 -1.66 2.65 -5.64
N ARG A 154 -1.49 2.57 -6.96
CA ARG A 154 -2.00 3.57 -7.89
C ARG A 154 -3.51 3.70 -7.81
N GLN A 155 -4.21 2.56 -7.84
CA GLN A 155 -5.66 2.55 -7.88
C GLN A 155 -6.26 2.92 -6.54
N THR A 156 -5.71 2.47 -5.41
CA THR A 156 -6.37 2.52 -4.09
C THR A 156 -5.84 3.64 -3.21
N PHE A 157 -4.53 3.86 -3.22
CA PHE A 157 -3.80 4.74 -2.32
C PHE A 157 -3.26 5.99 -3.05
N ALA A 158 -3.79 6.32 -4.22
CA ALA A 158 -3.48 7.55 -4.95
C ALA A 158 -1.97 7.80 -5.20
N ASN A 159 -1.17 6.75 -5.41
CA ASN A 159 0.29 6.83 -5.53
C ASN A 159 0.98 7.50 -4.32
N ASP A 160 0.45 7.29 -3.12
CA ASP A 160 1.02 7.81 -1.89
C ASP A 160 2.45 7.28 -1.66
N SER A 161 3.38 8.20 -1.41
CA SER A 161 4.81 7.91 -1.28
C SER A 161 5.14 6.96 -0.14
N GLU A 162 4.35 6.95 0.94
CA GLU A 162 4.56 6.02 2.06
C GLU A 162 4.28 4.58 1.64
N PHE A 163 3.26 4.37 0.82
CA PHE A 163 2.92 3.05 0.27
C PHE A 163 3.91 2.60 -0.81
N ILE A 164 4.40 3.53 -1.63
CA ILE A 164 5.49 3.24 -2.59
C ILE A 164 6.74 2.80 -1.83
N SER A 165 7.14 3.52 -0.78
CA SER A 165 8.28 3.13 0.06
C SER A 165 8.07 1.77 0.73
N ALA A 166 6.84 1.44 1.13
CA ALA A 166 6.51 0.12 1.66
C ALA A 166 6.65 -0.98 0.61
N LEU A 167 6.23 -0.74 -0.64
CA LEU A 167 6.46 -1.66 -1.75
C LEU A 167 7.95 -1.89 -1.98
N ASP A 168 8.75 -0.82 -2.02
CA ASP A 168 10.19 -0.92 -2.20
C ASP A 168 10.85 -1.75 -1.09
N LYS A 169 10.46 -1.51 0.17
CA LYS A 169 10.94 -2.29 1.33
C LYS A 169 10.51 -3.76 1.25
N ALA A 170 9.28 -4.03 0.84
CA ALA A 170 8.79 -5.40 0.69
C ALA A 170 9.54 -6.14 -0.43
N CYS A 171 9.72 -5.52 -1.61
CA CYS A 171 10.49 -6.09 -2.72
C CYS A 171 11.95 -6.38 -2.31
N ALA A 172 12.63 -5.42 -1.67
CA ALA A 172 13.98 -5.62 -1.17
C ALA A 172 14.04 -6.77 -0.14
N ASN A 173 13.05 -6.87 0.74
CA ASN A 173 12.96 -7.94 1.73
C ASN A 173 12.79 -9.33 1.08
N ILE A 174 11.95 -9.44 0.04
CA ILE A 174 11.74 -10.69 -0.71
C ILE A 174 13.01 -11.11 -1.48
N ILE A 175 13.68 -10.15 -2.14
CA ILE A 175 14.83 -10.40 -3.01
C ILE A 175 16.08 -10.77 -2.20
N ASN A 176 16.31 -10.07 -1.09
CA ASN A 176 17.51 -10.24 -0.28
C ASN A 176 17.33 -11.27 0.85
N MET A 177 16.28 -12.10 0.78
CA MET A 177 16.07 -13.16 1.77
C MET A 177 17.24 -14.15 1.75
N LYS A 178 17.79 -14.41 2.94
CA LYS A 178 18.84 -15.43 3.13
C LYS A 178 18.20 -16.81 3.14
N ASN A 179 18.86 -17.77 2.49
CA ASN A 179 18.40 -19.16 2.51
C ASN A 179 18.48 -19.73 3.95
N GLU A 180 17.76 -20.84 4.22
CA GLU A 180 17.66 -21.49 5.54
C GLU A 180 19.01 -21.69 6.26
N ASN A 181 20.09 -21.87 5.49
CA ASN A 181 21.46 -22.04 6.00
C ASN A 181 22.22 -20.73 6.30
N ARG A 182 21.54 -19.58 6.35
CA ARG A 182 22.15 -18.22 6.42
C ARG A 182 23.13 -17.91 5.29
N LEU A 183 23.04 -18.65 4.19
CA LEU A 183 23.81 -18.39 2.99
C LEU A 183 23.36 -17.07 2.36
N PRO A 184 24.26 -16.37 1.63
CA PRO A 184 23.90 -15.19 0.86
C PRO A 184 22.70 -15.48 -0.07
N SER A 185 21.94 -14.44 -0.39
CA SER A 185 20.80 -14.56 -1.29
C SER A 185 21.26 -15.15 -2.62
N LYS A 186 20.46 -16.06 -3.18
CA LYS A 186 20.67 -16.59 -4.55
C LYS A 186 20.17 -15.63 -5.62
N ALA A 187 19.48 -14.55 -5.23
CA ALA A 187 18.94 -13.58 -6.18
C ALA A 187 19.98 -13.00 -7.15
N PRO A 188 21.21 -12.63 -6.74
CA PRO A 188 22.25 -12.19 -7.68
C PRO A 188 22.57 -13.22 -8.77
N GLU A 189 22.71 -14.50 -8.39
CA GLU A 189 23.01 -15.59 -9.34
C GLU A 189 21.83 -15.85 -10.29
N LEU A 190 20.61 -15.91 -9.74
CA LEU A 190 19.39 -16.15 -10.52
C LEU A 190 19.14 -15.00 -11.51
N LEU A 191 19.36 -13.76 -11.09
CA LEU A 191 19.21 -12.58 -11.95
C LEU A 191 20.26 -12.59 -13.07
N ALA A 192 21.52 -12.92 -12.77
CA ALA A 192 22.58 -12.99 -13.77
C ALA A 192 22.30 -14.09 -14.81
N HIS A 193 21.90 -15.28 -14.37
CA HIS A 193 21.53 -16.39 -15.26
C HIS A 193 20.29 -16.07 -16.11
N TYR A 194 19.33 -15.32 -15.57
CA TYR A 194 18.17 -14.84 -16.34
C TYR A 194 18.58 -13.87 -17.44
N CYS A 195 19.43 -12.89 -17.14
CA CYS A 195 19.97 -11.95 -18.13
C CYS A 195 20.74 -12.67 -19.25
N ASP A 196 21.62 -13.62 -18.92
CA ASP A 196 22.34 -14.44 -19.92
C ASP A 196 21.36 -15.24 -20.79
N SER A 197 20.38 -15.88 -20.17
CA SER A 197 19.34 -16.63 -20.88
C SER A 197 18.52 -15.77 -21.84
N LEU A 198 18.19 -14.53 -21.46
CA LEU A 198 17.50 -13.56 -22.31
C LEU A 198 18.36 -13.17 -23.51
N LEU A 199 19.64 -12.83 -23.27
CA LEU A 199 20.58 -12.40 -24.31
C LEU A 199 20.95 -13.54 -25.28
N ARG A 200 20.98 -14.81 -24.83
CA ARG A 200 21.23 -15.96 -25.71
C ARG A 200 20.01 -16.32 -26.56
N LYS A 201 18.79 -16.25 -25.99
CA LYS A 201 17.53 -16.60 -26.69
C LYS A 201 17.09 -15.57 -27.73
N SER A 202 17.54 -14.31 -27.62
CA SER A 202 17.26 -13.26 -28.61
C SER A 202 17.75 -13.61 -30.02
N SER A 203 18.72 -14.53 -30.14
CA SER A 203 19.26 -14.99 -31.41
C SER A 203 18.30 -15.85 -32.27
N LYS A 204 17.13 -16.29 -31.74
CA LYS A 204 16.29 -17.28 -32.44
C LYS A 204 14.78 -17.00 -32.52
N THR A 205 14.15 -16.24 -31.59
CA THR A 205 12.67 -16.23 -31.50
C THR A 205 12.01 -14.96 -30.93
N THR A 206 12.73 -13.99 -30.36
CA THR A 206 12.14 -12.83 -29.66
C THR A 206 12.42 -11.55 -30.43
N SER A 207 11.44 -10.65 -30.55
CA SER A 207 11.68 -9.35 -31.20
C SER A 207 12.62 -8.48 -30.35
N GLU A 208 13.38 -7.60 -31.00
CA GLU A 208 14.31 -6.68 -30.34
C GLU A 208 13.59 -5.78 -29.31
N SER A 209 12.38 -5.33 -29.65
CA SER A 209 11.53 -4.51 -28.76
C SER A 209 11.07 -5.25 -27.51
N GLU A 210 10.65 -6.52 -27.62
CA GLU A 210 10.25 -7.31 -26.44
C GLU A 210 11.43 -7.64 -25.54
N LEU A 211 12.62 -7.84 -26.11
CA LEU A 211 13.85 -8.05 -25.35
C LEU A 211 14.20 -6.81 -24.53
N GLU A 212 14.17 -5.63 -25.16
CA GLU A 212 14.44 -4.36 -24.50
C GLU A 212 13.46 -4.11 -23.34
N GLU A 213 12.16 -4.35 -23.54
CA GLU A 213 11.15 -4.22 -22.49
C GLU A 213 11.45 -5.15 -21.30
N LYS A 214 11.83 -6.41 -21.55
CA LYS A 214 12.20 -7.36 -20.49
C LYS A 214 13.46 -6.93 -19.74
N LEU A 215 14.46 -6.40 -20.44
CA LEU A 215 15.68 -5.88 -19.81
C LEU A 215 15.37 -4.66 -18.93
N LEU A 216 14.54 -3.71 -19.42
CA LEU A 216 14.11 -2.55 -18.63
C LEU A 216 13.35 -2.96 -17.37
N LYS A 217 12.45 -3.95 -17.46
CA LYS A 217 11.78 -4.51 -16.28
C LYS A 217 12.76 -5.15 -15.31
N THR A 218 13.77 -5.86 -15.81
CA THR A 218 14.80 -6.50 -14.97
C THR A 218 15.60 -5.48 -14.17
N ILE A 219 15.81 -4.26 -14.68
CA ILE A 219 16.47 -3.16 -13.95
C ILE A 219 15.70 -2.79 -12.67
N ILE A 220 14.37 -2.89 -12.68
CA ILE A 220 13.54 -2.63 -11.49
C ILE A 220 13.92 -3.61 -10.38
N ILE A 221 14.02 -4.90 -10.71
CA ILE A 221 14.41 -5.94 -9.75
C ILE A 221 15.86 -5.76 -9.28
N PHE A 222 16.76 -5.40 -10.21
CA PHE A 222 18.16 -5.11 -9.87
C PHE A 222 18.30 -3.96 -8.85
N ASN A 223 17.44 -2.96 -8.90
CA ASN A 223 17.51 -1.83 -7.97
C ASN A 223 17.29 -2.23 -6.51
N TYR A 224 16.53 -3.31 -6.27
CA TYR A 224 16.26 -3.86 -4.95
C TYR A 224 17.34 -4.83 -4.44
N LEU A 225 18.33 -5.17 -5.25
CA LEU A 225 19.41 -6.08 -4.86
C LEU A 225 20.43 -5.37 -3.95
N ASP A 226 20.75 -5.97 -2.81
CA ASP A 226 21.77 -5.44 -1.90
C ASP A 226 23.19 -5.70 -2.45
N ASP A 227 23.48 -6.95 -2.83
CA ASP A 227 24.81 -7.40 -3.25
C ASP A 227 25.10 -7.17 -4.74
N LYS A 228 25.04 -5.90 -5.20
CA LYS A 228 25.27 -5.53 -6.61
C LYS A 228 26.67 -5.89 -7.12
N ASP A 229 27.68 -5.79 -6.26
CA ASP A 229 29.07 -6.17 -6.60
C ASP A 229 29.19 -7.67 -6.89
N TYR A 230 28.47 -8.49 -6.13
CA TYR A 230 28.45 -9.94 -6.34
C TYR A 230 27.71 -10.30 -7.63
N PHE A 231 26.56 -9.66 -7.90
CA PHE A 231 25.89 -9.78 -9.21
C PHE A 231 26.82 -9.44 -10.36
N GLN A 232 27.58 -8.35 -10.27
CA GLN A 232 28.50 -7.93 -11.31
C GLN A 232 29.58 -8.98 -11.57
N ARG A 233 30.19 -9.53 -10.51
CA ARG A 233 31.19 -10.61 -10.62
C ARG A 233 30.63 -11.88 -11.27
N VAL A 234 29.42 -12.29 -10.86
CA VAL A 234 28.76 -13.48 -11.40
C VAL A 234 28.40 -13.26 -12.87
N SER A 235 27.88 -12.08 -13.23
CA SER A 235 27.53 -11.73 -14.61
C SER A 235 28.73 -11.80 -15.55
N TYR A 236 29.91 -11.34 -15.13
CA TYR A 236 31.15 -11.51 -15.91
C TYR A 236 31.60 -12.96 -16.11
N THR A 237 31.06 -13.90 -15.32
CA THR A 237 31.38 -15.33 -15.49
C THR A 237 30.49 -15.98 -16.56
N TYR A 238 29.34 -15.39 -16.87
CA TYR A 238 28.37 -15.91 -17.85
C TYR A 238 28.49 -15.29 -19.25
N ILE A 239 29.07 -14.08 -19.35
CA ILE A 239 29.43 -13.37 -20.58
C ILE A 239 30.78 -13.86 -21.08
#